data_AF-A0AAD6VP34-F1
#
_entry.id   AF-A0AAD6VP34-F1
#
_cell.length_a   1.000
_cell.length_b   1.000
_cell.length_c   1.000
_cell.angle_alpha   90.00
_cell.angle_beta   90.00
_cell.angle_gamma   90.00
#
_symmetry.space_group_name_H-M   'P 1'
#
loop_
_entity.id
_entity.type
_entity.pdbx_description
1 polymer ?
#
loop_
_entity_poly.entity_id
_entity_poly.type
_entity_poly.pdbx_seq_one_letter_code
_entity_poly.pdbx_strand_id
1 'polypeptide(L)'
;MSISLDSLQVLAHQDQKEEQQSSSNAATKSGITFCGVTKSGQSFFGVTKSADAIRARRANGTLLDLDGVLSNAPLFAQEQSGLFGVIRSNNTLPPAMRELIVRGPSIDVFRLQHEPVARMAGLTTEQLLVVRLAPPFFASQGLDFTPILGPDLVAAMTFADWITENVHVPDTVFDALRPFLNDSQLVEATSY
;
A
#
# COMPACT_ATOMS: atom_id res chain seq x y z
N MET A 1 17.66 7.75 20.61
CA MET A 1 16.74 8.85 20.99
C MET A 1 15.33 8.30 20.79
N SER A 2 14.49 8.13 21.81
CA SER A 2 13.14 7.58 21.59
C SER A 2 12.16 8.70 21.22
N ILE A 3 11.46 8.59 20.09
CA ILE A 3 10.32 9.46 19.79
C ILE A 3 9.14 9.00 20.67
N SER A 4 8.55 9.93 21.44
CA SER A 4 7.39 9.62 22.30
C SER A 4 6.11 9.43 21.48
N LEU A 5 5.17 8.61 21.97
CA LEU A 5 3.84 8.45 21.40
C LEU A 5 3.11 9.80 21.24
N ASP A 6 3.33 10.73 22.17
CA ASP A 6 2.73 12.08 22.13
C ASP A 6 3.25 12.89 20.94
N SER A 7 4.53 12.73 20.60
CA SER A 7 5.15 13.38 19.44
C SER A 7 4.61 12.81 18.13
N LEU A 8 4.28 11.52 18.11
CA LEU A 8 3.65 10.87 16.96
C LEU A 8 2.21 11.38 16.77
N GLN A 9 1.43 11.53 17.83
CA GLN A 9 0.05 12.02 17.75
C GLN A 9 -0.04 13.46 17.20
N VAL A 10 0.89 14.35 17.57
CA VAL A 10 0.92 15.73 17.04
C VAL A 10 1.16 15.75 15.53
N LEU A 11 2.10 14.93 15.04
CA LEU A 11 2.40 14.81 13.62
C LEU A 11 1.21 14.22 12.84
N ALA A 12 0.50 13.24 13.40
CA ALA A 12 -0.69 12.67 12.78
C ALA A 12 -1.82 13.70 12.55
N HIS A 13 -1.99 14.66 13.45
CA HIS A 13 -3.03 15.70 13.32
C HIS A 13 -2.73 16.74 12.24
N GLN A 14 -1.45 17.05 11.97
CA GLN A 14 -1.06 17.94 10.88
C GLN A 14 -1.24 17.27 9.52
N ASP A 15 -0.86 16.00 9.43
CA ASP A 15 -0.91 15.19 8.23
C ASP A 15 -2.36 14.92 7.76
N GLN A 16 -3.31 14.68 8.69
CA GLN A 16 -4.74 14.53 8.35
C GLN A 16 -5.35 15.75 7.65
N LYS A 17 -4.83 16.97 7.91
CA LYS A 17 -5.29 18.19 7.24
C LYS A 17 -4.80 18.28 5.79
N GLU A 18 -3.61 17.77 5.50
CA GLU A 18 -3.04 17.75 4.14
C GLU A 18 -3.68 16.63 3.29
N GLU A 19 -4.02 15.51 3.92
CA GLU A 19 -4.63 14.31 3.34
C GLU A 19 -6.06 14.54 2.80
N GLN A 20 -6.88 15.33 3.52
CA GLN A 20 -8.21 15.77 3.04
C GLN A 20 -8.13 16.62 1.77
N GLN A 21 -7.01 17.32 1.54
CA GLN A 21 -6.82 18.19 0.38
C GLN A 21 -6.41 17.39 -0.88
N SER A 22 -5.60 16.32 -0.73
CA SER A 22 -5.00 15.53 -1.81
C SER A 22 -5.97 14.55 -2.51
N SER A 23 -6.86 13.89 -1.77
CA SER A 23 -7.78 12.86 -2.28
C SER A 23 -8.80 13.37 -3.32
N SER A 24 -9.02 14.69 -3.38
CA SER A 24 -10.01 15.32 -4.26
C SER A 24 -9.61 15.40 -5.75
N ASN A 25 -8.38 15.03 -6.14
CA ASN A 25 -7.81 15.50 -7.42
C ASN A 25 -7.03 14.48 -8.26
N ALA A 26 -7.10 13.17 -7.97
CA ALA A 26 -6.30 12.15 -8.66
C ALA A 26 -6.70 11.95 -10.14
N ALA A 27 -7.99 12.06 -10.45
CA ALA A 27 -8.56 11.91 -11.79
C ALA A 27 -8.17 13.04 -12.77
N THR A 28 -7.98 14.26 -12.27
CA THR A 28 -7.72 15.46 -13.08
C THR A 28 -6.27 15.58 -13.55
N LYS A 29 -5.32 14.87 -12.90
CA LYS A 29 -3.88 15.08 -13.09
C LYS A 29 -3.23 14.30 -14.23
N SER A 30 -3.83 13.20 -14.71
CA SER A 30 -3.18 12.34 -15.73
C SER A 30 -3.35 12.84 -17.16
N GLY A 31 -4.32 13.73 -17.42
CA GLY A 31 -4.70 14.13 -18.78
C GLY A 31 -5.29 13.01 -19.65
N ILE A 32 -5.40 11.78 -19.12
CA ILE A 32 -5.96 10.62 -19.80
C ILE A 32 -7.48 10.68 -19.64
N THR A 33 -8.20 10.70 -20.76
CA THR A 33 -9.66 10.62 -20.73
C THR A 33 -10.09 9.27 -20.15
N PHE A 34 -11.01 9.30 -19.19
CA PHE A 34 -11.64 8.08 -18.70
C PHE A 34 -12.29 7.32 -19.86
N CYS A 35 -12.01 6.02 -19.95
CA CYS A 35 -12.66 5.17 -20.94
C CYS A 35 -14.18 5.28 -20.76
N GLY A 36 -14.86 5.82 -21.77
CA GLY A 36 -16.31 6.08 -21.73
C GLY A 36 -16.73 7.55 -21.68
N VAL A 37 -15.81 8.53 -21.65
CA VAL A 37 -16.18 9.95 -21.83
C VAL A 37 -15.93 10.37 -23.29
N THR A 38 -16.98 10.47 -24.09
CA THR A 38 -16.89 11.07 -25.43
C THR A 38 -16.88 12.59 -25.34
N LYS A 39 -16.41 13.29 -26.39
CA LYS A 39 -16.48 14.76 -26.54
C LYS A 39 -17.91 15.36 -26.42
N SER A 40 -18.94 14.52 -26.34
CA SER A 40 -20.35 14.88 -26.19
C SER A 40 -20.90 14.78 -24.75
N GLY A 41 -20.06 14.50 -23.75
CA GLY A 41 -20.45 14.58 -22.33
C GLY A 41 -21.34 13.44 -21.82
N GLN A 42 -21.50 12.34 -22.58
CA GLN A 42 -22.16 11.13 -22.08
C GLN A 42 -21.11 10.15 -21.55
N SER A 43 -21.22 9.74 -20.27
CA SER A 43 -20.30 8.81 -19.63
C SER A 43 -20.79 7.36 -19.75
N PHE A 44 -20.09 6.54 -20.54
CA PHE A 44 -20.18 5.08 -20.51
C PHE A 44 -19.06 4.52 -19.62
N PHE A 45 -19.08 4.88 -18.33
CA PHE A 45 -18.09 4.41 -17.39
C PHE A 45 -18.24 2.89 -17.18
N GLY A 46 -17.20 2.12 -17.52
CA GLY A 46 -17.09 0.71 -17.14
C GLY A 46 -17.97 -0.28 -17.92
N VAL A 47 -18.14 -0.13 -19.23
CA VAL A 47 -18.81 -1.15 -20.10
C VAL A 47 -17.80 -2.13 -20.72
N THR A 48 -16.74 -2.47 -19.99
CA THR A 48 -15.70 -3.41 -20.45
C THR A 48 -15.77 -4.71 -19.64
N LYS A 49 -15.34 -5.83 -20.24
CA LYS A 49 -15.21 -7.12 -19.52
C LYS A 49 -14.34 -7.00 -18.27
N SER A 50 -13.29 -6.18 -18.32
CA SER A 50 -12.41 -5.91 -17.17
C SER A 50 -13.14 -5.14 -16.07
N ALA A 51 -13.97 -4.15 -16.41
CA ALA A 51 -14.80 -3.45 -15.45
C ALA A 51 -15.82 -4.39 -14.80
N ASP A 52 -16.47 -5.27 -15.56
CA ASP A 52 -17.41 -6.27 -15.02
C ASP A 52 -16.73 -7.22 -14.04
N ALA A 53 -15.53 -7.69 -14.34
CA ALA A 53 -14.74 -8.53 -13.44
C ALA A 53 -14.36 -7.78 -12.14
N ILE A 54 -14.13 -6.47 -12.21
CA ILE A 54 -13.85 -5.64 -11.03
C ILE A 54 -15.12 -5.46 -10.19
N ARG A 55 -16.29 -5.22 -10.83
CA ARG A 55 -17.56 -5.13 -10.12
C ARG A 55 -17.91 -6.41 -9.39
N ALA A 56 -17.70 -7.55 -10.03
CA ALA A 56 -18.02 -8.87 -9.47
C ALA A 56 -17.24 -9.17 -8.18
N ARG A 57 -16.01 -8.63 -8.02
CA ARG A 57 -15.12 -8.92 -6.88
C ARG A 57 -15.14 -7.88 -5.76
N ARG A 58 -15.87 -6.77 -5.90
CA ARG A 58 -15.93 -5.70 -4.87
C ARG A 58 -17.32 -5.52 -4.32
N ALA A 59 -17.40 -5.18 -3.03
CA ALA A 59 -18.66 -4.81 -2.39
C ALA A 59 -19.34 -3.69 -3.21
N ASN A 60 -20.64 -3.85 -3.46
CA ASN A 60 -21.48 -2.91 -4.22
C ASN A 60 -21.03 -2.65 -5.67
N GLY A 61 -20.12 -3.44 -6.23
CA GLY A 61 -19.66 -3.28 -7.61
C GLY A 61 -18.94 -1.96 -7.88
N THR A 62 -18.31 -1.36 -6.86
CA THR A 62 -17.69 -0.04 -6.97
C THR A 62 -16.42 -0.08 -7.84
N LEU A 63 -16.35 0.83 -8.80
CA LEU A 63 -15.14 1.13 -9.58
C LEU A 63 -14.40 2.31 -8.93
N LEU A 64 -13.08 2.17 -8.80
CA LEU A 64 -12.16 3.23 -8.42
C LEU A 64 -11.74 4.00 -9.67
N ASP A 65 -11.25 5.23 -9.50
CA ASP A 65 -10.72 6.06 -10.59
C ASP A 65 -9.66 5.32 -11.42
N LEU A 66 -8.81 4.54 -10.75
CA LEU A 66 -7.79 3.72 -11.41
C LEU A 66 -8.39 2.74 -12.43
N ASP A 67 -9.54 2.12 -12.12
CA ASP A 67 -10.17 1.15 -13.02
C ASP A 67 -10.69 1.81 -14.30
N GLY A 68 -11.16 3.05 -14.18
CA GLY A 68 -11.62 3.84 -15.33
C GLY A 68 -10.47 4.26 -16.24
N VAL A 69 -9.30 4.60 -15.69
CA VAL A 69 -8.08 4.90 -16.45
C VAL A 69 -7.57 3.63 -17.15
N LEU A 70 -7.46 2.52 -16.42
CA LEU A 70 -6.94 1.25 -16.95
C LEU A 70 -7.85 0.64 -18.02
N SER A 71 -9.15 0.93 -17.99
CA SER A 71 -10.09 0.46 -19.00
C SER A 71 -9.76 0.95 -20.42
N ASN A 72 -8.91 1.97 -20.57
CA ASN A 72 -8.35 2.36 -21.87
C ASN A 72 -7.41 1.31 -22.50
N ALA A 73 -6.88 0.37 -21.70
CA ALA A 73 -6.02 -0.72 -22.13
C ALA A 73 -6.51 -2.07 -21.56
N PRO A 74 -7.55 -2.70 -22.17
CA PRO A 74 -8.26 -3.83 -21.54
C PRO A 74 -7.40 -5.05 -21.21
N LEU A 75 -6.45 -5.41 -22.09
CA LEU A 75 -5.51 -6.52 -21.85
C LEU A 75 -4.60 -6.21 -20.66
N PHE A 76 -4.09 -4.97 -20.59
CA PHE A 76 -3.28 -4.53 -19.46
C PHE A 76 -4.08 -4.53 -18.15
N ALA A 77 -5.32 -4.01 -18.17
CA ALA A 77 -6.19 -4.00 -17.00
C ALA A 77 -6.51 -5.40 -16.46
N GLN A 78 -6.66 -6.38 -17.35
CA GLN A 78 -6.87 -7.79 -16.99
C GLN A 78 -5.64 -8.37 -16.28
N GLU A 79 -4.47 -8.28 -16.90
CA GLU A 79 -3.23 -8.84 -16.33
C GLU A 79 -2.84 -8.13 -15.04
N GLN A 80 -3.00 -6.80 -14.98
CA GLN A 80 -2.73 -6.02 -13.79
C GLN A 80 -3.65 -6.44 -12.62
N SER A 81 -4.94 -6.68 -12.90
CA SER A 81 -5.87 -7.20 -11.89
C SER A 81 -5.50 -8.59 -11.41
N GLY A 82 -5.05 -9.47 -12.31
CA GLY A 82 -4.60 -10.82 -11.97
C GLY A 82 -3.37 -10.81 -11.08
N LEU A 83 -2.34 -10.08 -11.51
CA LEU A 83 -1.09 -9.92 -10.77
C LEU A 83 -1.32 -9.36 -9.36
N PHE A 84 -2.04 -8.24 -9.23
CA PHE A 84 -2.31 -7.67 -7.91
C PHE A 84 -3.29 -8.50 -7.08
N GLY A 85 -4.10 -9.37 -7.70
CA GLY A 85 -4.90 -10.36 -6.98
C GLY A 85 -4.02 -11.38 -6.26
N VAL A 86 -2.98 -11.89 -6.93
CA VAL A 86 -1.97 -12.77 -6.33
C VAL A 86 -1.22 -12.03 -5.24
N ILE A 87 -0.63 -10.88 -5.58
CA ILE A 87 0.20 -10.10 -4.66
C ILE A 87 -0.60 -9.63 -3.43
N ARG A 88 -1.86 -9.19 -3.55
CA ARG A 88 -2.56 -8.57 -2.39
C ARG A 88 -3.45 -9.53 -1.61
N SER A 89 -3.78 -10.69 -2.15
CA SER A 89 -4.86 -11.50 -1.56
C SER A 89 -4.68 -13.01 -1.70
N ASN A 90 -4.00 -13.48 -2.74
CA ASN A 90 -3.80 -14.90 -2.99
C ASN A 90 -2.32 -15.27 -2.89
N ASN A 91 -1.75 -15.03 -1.71
CA ASN A 91 -0.37 -15.36 -1.35
C ASN A 91 -0.31 -15.89 0.09
N THR A 92 0.89 -16.27 0.53
CA THR A 92 1.11 -16.90 1.84
C THR A 92 1.79 -15.98 2.85
N LEU A 93 2.20 -14.77 2.43
CA LEU A 93 2.80 -13.75 3.29
C LEU A 93 1.86 -13.39 4.47
N PRO A 94 2.35 -13.30 5.71
CA PRO A 94 1.53 -12.93 6.86
C PRO A 94 0.79 -11.60 6.59
N PRO A 95 -0.54 -11.53 6.75
CA PRO A 95 -1.32 -10.36 6.32
C PRO A 95 -0.84 -9.04 6.94
N ALA A 96 -0.46 -9.03 8.21
CA ALA A 96 0.06 -7.83 8.86
C ALA A 96 1.37 -7.37 8.22
N MET A 97 2.28 -8.30 7.98
CA MET A 97 3.58 -8.05 7.35
C MET A 97 3.42 -7.52 5.92
N ARG A 98 2.49 -8.12 5.16
CA ARG A 98 2.12 -7.66 3.82
C ARG A 98 1.72 -6.19 3.82
N GLU A 99 0.81 -5.79 4.70
CA GLU A 99 0.31 -4.41 4.70
C GLU A 99 1.38 -3.40 5.15
N LEU A 100 2.44 -3.82 5.86
CA LEU A 100 3.61 -2.98 6.12
C LEU A 100 4.48 -2.81 4.88
N ILE A 101 4.78 -3.90 4.19
CA ILE A 101 5.60 -3.90 2.97
C ILE A 101 4.92 -3.09 1.87
N VAL A 102 3.61 -3.31 1.67
CA VAL A 102 2.78 -2.53 0.75
C VAL A 102 2.80 -1.05 1.11
N ARG A 103 2.69 -0.71 2.40
CA ARG A 103 2.55 0.69 2.83
C ARG A 103 3.83 1.49 2.71
N GLY A 104 5.01 0.91 2.94
CA GLY A 104 6.35 1.48 2.70
C GLY A 104 6.47 3.01 2.90
N PRO A 105 7.32 3.70 2.12
CA PRO A 105 7.37 5.17 2.09
C PRO A 105 6.29 5.79 1.18
N SER A 106 5.16 5.10 0.94
CA SER A 106 4.15 5.56 -0.03
C SER A 106 3.44 6.85 0.41
N ILE A 107 3.13 7.70 -0.58
CA ILE A 107 2.35 8.95 -0.45
C ILE A 107 0.90 8.67 -0.04
N ASP A 108 0.34 9.57 0.77
CA ASP A 108 -0.93 9.52 1.51
C ASP A 108 -2.13 8.83 0.82
N VAL A 109 -2.33 9.01 -0.48
CA VAL A 109 -3.48 8.41 -1.20
C VAL A 109 -3.43 6.88 -1.19
N PHE A 110 -2.24 6.30 -1.31
CA PHE A 110 -2.08 4.84 -1.26
C PHE A 110 -2.24 4.34 0.18
N ARG A 111 -1.76 5.11 1.17
CA ARG A 111 -1.92 4.79 2.60
C ARG A 111 -3.39 4.70 3.01
N LEU A 112 -4.23 5.63 2.55
CA LEU A 112 -5.68 5.63 2.83
C LEU A 112 -6.38 4.34 2.37
N GLN A 113 -5.99 3.82 1.21
CA GLN A 113 -6.61 2.61 0.63
C GLN A 113 -6.25 1.35 1.41
N HIS A 114 -5.06 1.33 2.01
CA HIS A 114 -4.56 0.16 2.71
C HIS A 114 -4.86 0.15 4.21
N GLU A 115 -5.18 1.29 4.86
CA GLU A 115 -5.44 1.31 6.31
C GLU A 115 -6.56 0.36 6.75
N PRO A 116 -7.74 0.34 6.08
CA PRO A 116 -8.80 -0.59 6.46
C PRO A 116 -8.35 -2.06 6.36
N VAL A 117 -7.55 -2.40 5.35
CA VAL A 117 -7.02 -3.75 5.14
C VAL A 117 -6.02 -4.13 6.23
N ALA A 118 -5.16 -3.21 6.64
CA ALA A 118 -4.22 -3.41 7.74
C ALA A 118 -4.94 -3.64 9.08
N ARG A 119 -6.03 -2.90 9.35
CA ARG A 119 -6.88 -3.15 10.53
C ARG A 119 -7.53 -4.53 10.49
N MET A 120 -8.03 -4.95 9.32
CA MET A 120 -8.56 -6.31 9.13
C MET A 120 -7.48 -7.39 9.32
N ALA A 121 -6.23 -7.08 9.01
CA ALA A 121 -5.07 -7.94 9.25
C ALA A 121 -4.61 -7.97 10.71
N GLY A 122 -5.23 -7.17 11.59
CA GLY A 122 -4.99 -7.18 13.04
C GLY A 122 -4.06 -6.08 13.55
N LEU A 123 -3.63 -5.12 12.71
CA LEU A 123 -2.79 -4.02 13.19
C LEU A 123 -3.54 -3.10 14.14
N THR A 124 -2.90 -2.74 15.26
CA THR A 124 -3.45 -1.79 16.22
C THR A 124 -3.28 -0.36 15.75
N THR A 125 -3.99 0.57 16.41
CA THR A 125 -3.84 2.00 16.14
C THR A 125 -2.42 2.49 16.42
N GLU A 126 -1.78 2.01 17.48
CA GLU A 126 -0.41 2.36 17.84
C GLU A 126 0.60 1.89 16.79
N GLN A 127 0.42 0.67 16.28
CA GLN A 127 1.24 0.13 15.20
C GLN A 127 1.05 0.94 13.92
N LEU A 128 -0.19 1.26 13.56
CA LEU A 128 -0.49 2.10 12.39
C LEU A 128 0.08 3.52 12.52
N LEU A 129 0.12 4.08 13.73
CA LEU A 129 0.80 5.36 13.99
C LEU A 129 2.30 5.26 13.75
N VAL A 130 2.95 4.17 14.18
CA VAL A 130 4.38 3.95 13.88
C VAL A 130 4.59 3.86 12.37
N VAL A 131 3.83 3.04 11.65
CA VAL A 131 3.97 2.94 10.19
C VAL A 131 3.68 4.29 9.51
N ARG A 132 2.80 5.11 10.10
CA ARG A 132 2.48 6.45 9.56
C ARG A 132 3.65 7.42 9.67
N LEU A 133 4.44 7.33 10.74
CA LEU A 133 5.27 8.45 11.21
C LEU A 133 6.75 8.11 11.43
N ALA A 134 7.10 6.83 11.41
CA ALA A 134 8.49 6.41 11.43
C ALA A 134 9.19 6.98 10.18
N PRO A 135 10.37 7.61 10.33
CA PRO A 135 11.15 8.01 9.17
C PRO A 135 11.65 6.76 8.43
N PRO A 136 11.86 6.83 7.11
CA PRO A 136 12.49 5.73 6.38
C PRO A 136 13.87 5.46 6.97
N PHE A 137 14.27 4.19 6.98
CA PHE A 137 15.52 3.71 7.57
C PHE A 137 15.65 4.05 9.07
N PHE A 138 14.55 4.16 9.82
CA PHE A 138 14.56 4.47 11.25
C PHE A 138 15.58 3.66 12.07
N ALA A 139 15.79 2.38 11.72
CA ALA A 139 16.74 1.50 12.39
C ALA A 139 18.20 2.00 12.26
N SER A 140 18.60 2.52 11.10
CA SER A 140 19.93 3.10 10.89
C SER A 140 20.11 4.44 11.62
N GLN A 141 19.00 5.09 11.97
CA GLN A 141 18.95 6.31 12.76
C GLN A 141 18.92 6.05 14.28
N GLY A 142 19.01 4.77 14.71
CA GLY A 142 19.00 4.40 16.12
C GLY A 142 17.64 4.56 16.80
N LEU A 143 16.56 4.54 16.02
CA LEU A 143 15.19 4.42 16.52
C LEU A 143 14.81 2.94 16.63
N ASP A 144 14.12 2.58 17.72
CA ASP A 144 13.65 1.23 17.96
C ASP A 144 12.15 1.22 18.21
N PHE A 145 11.41 0.58 17.30
CA PHE A 145 9.97 0.40 17.38
C PHE A 145 9.56 -1.04 17.75
N THR A 146 10.52 -1.91 18.06
CA THR A 146 10.27 -3.31 18.48
C THR A 146 9.27 -3.41 19.64
N PRO A 147 9.25 -2.52 20.65
CA PRO A 147 8.25 -2.59 21.72
C PRO A 147 6.79 -2.40 21.26
N ILE A 148 6.55 -1.77 20.11
CA ILE A 148 5.21 -1.50 19.57
C ILE A 148 4.87 -2.46 18.44
N LEU A 149 5.80 -2.65 17.51
CA LEU A 149 5.60 -3.45 16.29
C LEU A 149 5.89 -4.93 16.51
N GLY A 150 6.78 -5.28 17.43
CA GLY A 150 7.40 -6.60 17.47
C GLY A 150 8.52 -6.74 16.44
N PRO A 151 9.37 -7.76 16.57
CA PRO A 151 10.58 -7.91 15.74
C PRO A 151 10.27 -8.27 14.29
N ASP A 152 9.16 -8.98 14.04
CA ASP A 152 8.68 -9.37 12.71
C ASP A 152 8.25 -8.14 11.90
N LEU A 153 7.41 -7.28 12.46
CA LEU A 153 6.93 -6.08 11.77
C LEU A 153 8.02 -5.01 11.63
N VAL A 154 8.97 -4.92 12.58
CA VAL A 154 10.17 -4.08 12.41
C VAL A 154 11.02 -4.55 11.23
N ALA A 155 11.25 -5.86 11.09
CA ALA A 155 12.00 -6.42 9.96
C ALA A 155 11.28 -6.12 8.63
N ALA A 156 9.96 -6.25 8.60
CA ALA A 156 9.15 -5.94 7.43
C ALA A 156 9.19 -4.47 7.02
N MET A 157 9.07 -3.55 7.98
CA MET A 157 9.14 -2.11 7.70
C MET A 157 10.54 -1.71 7.23
N THR A 158 11.59 -2.26 7.84
CA THR A 158 12.98 -2.04 7.41
C THR A 158 13.19 -2.56 5.99
N PHE A 159 12.69 -3.75 5.68
CA PHE A 159 12.77 -4.31 4.34
C PHE A 159 12.04 -3.46 3.31
N ALA A 160 10.83 -2.98 3.64
CA ALA A 160 10.04 -2.10 2.78
C ALA A 160 10.82 -0.82 2.38
N ASP A 161 11.50 -0.19 3.33
CA ASP A 161 12.34 0.99 3.06
C ASP A 161 13.45 0.67 2.06
N TRP A 162 14.18 -0.43 2.28
CA TRP A 162 15.31 -0.82 1.43
C TRP A 162 14.89 -1.22 0.02
N ILE A 163 13.85 -2.03 -0.14
CA ILE A 163 13.40 -2.45 -1.49
C ILE A 163 12.82 -1.29 -2.30
N THR A 164 12.31 -0.25 -1.62
CA THR A 164 11.70 0.91 -2.29
C THR A 164 12.75 1.91 -2.77
N GLU A 165 13.79 2.16 -1.96
CA GLU A 165 14.75 3.25 -2.19
C GLU A 165 16.09 2.76 -2.77
N ASN A 166 16.38 1.45 -2.73
CA ASN A 166 17.68 0.92 -3.12
C ASN A 166 17.56 -0.29 -4.04
N VAL A 167 18.23 -0.22 -5.19
CA VAL A 167 18.39 -1.37 -6.11
C VAL A 167 19.15 -2.53 -5.46
N HIS A 168 20.08 -2.21 -4.54
CA HIS A 168 20.83 -3.20 -3.79
C HIS A 168 20.40 -3.19 -2.33
N VAL A 169 19.79 -4.30 -1.91
CA VAL A 169 19.33 -4.53 -0.54
C VAL A 169 20.43 -5.30 0.20
N PRO A 170 20.93 -4.81 1.34
CA PRO A 170 21.94 -5.51 2.12
C PRO A 170 21.46 -6.89 2.61
N ASP A 171 22.37 -7.87 2.65
CA ASP A 171 22.06 -9.23 3.14
C ASP A 171 21.46 -9.23 4.54
N THR A 172 21.93 -8.32 5.40
CA THR A 172 21.43 -8.17 6.77
C THR A 172 19.93 -7.84 6.85
N VAL A 173 19.35 -7.23 5.81
CA VAL A 173 17.91 -6.95 5.74
C VAL A 173 17.13 -8.23 5.47
N PHE A 174 17.61 -9.08 4.55
CA PHE A 174 17.02 -10.39 4.32
C PHE A 174 17.20 -11.31 5.52
N ASP A 175 18.38 -11.29 6.15
CA ASP A 175 18.67 -12.09 7.33
C ASP A 175 17.76 -11.74 8.52
N ALA A 176 17.32 -10.48 8.63
CA ALA A 176 16.35 -10.05 9.63
C ALA A 176 14.92 -10.58 9.36
N LEU A 177 14.55 -10.82 8.09
CA LEU A 177 13.24 -11.36 7.71
C LEU A 177 13.17 -12.89 7.79
N ARG A 178 14.27 -13.59 7.49
CA ARG A 178 14.35 -15.06 7.43
C ARG A 178 13.77 -15.79 8.64
N PRO A 179 13.92 -15.32 9.89
CA PRO A 179 13.32 -16.00 11.05
C PRO A 179 11.79 -16.06 11.02
N PHE A 180 11.14 -15.16 10.27
CA PHE A 180 9.69 -14.99 10.25
C PHE A 180 9.02 -15.56 8.99
N LEU A 181 9.80 -15.81 7.94
CA LEU A 181 9.31 -16.16 6.61
C LEU A 181 10.00 -17.41 6.08
N ASN A 182 9.23 -18.28 5.42
CA ASN A 182 9.80 -19.34 4.58
C ASN A 182 10.27 -18.79 3.22
N ASP A 183 10.94 -19.63 2.43
CA ASP A 183 11.49 -19.24 1.13
C ASP A 183 10.43 -18.70 0.15
N SER A 184 9.23 -19.29 0.13
CA SER A 184 8.12 -18.82 -0.73
C SER A 184 7.67 -17.42 -0.30
N GLN A 185 7.51 -17.20 1.00
CA GLN A 185 7.08 -15.92 1.54
C GLN A 185 8.14 -14.84 1.36
N LEU A 186 9.43 -15.16 1.42
CA LEU A 186 10.51 -14.23 1.09
C LEU A 186 10.46 -13.78 -0.37
N VAL A 187 10.17 -14.71 -1.31
CA VAL A 187 9.95 -14.35 -2.71
C VAL A 187 8.72 -13.45 -2.86
N GLU A 188 7.61 -13.81 -2.21
CA GLU A 188 6.39 -12.98 -2.22
C GLU A 188 6.65 -11.57 -1.66
N ALA A 189 7.48 -11.42 -0.62
CA ALA A 189 7.84 -10.13 -0.05
C ALA A 189 8.58 -9.22 -1.07
N THR A 190 9.35 -9.78 -2.00
CA THR A 190 10.06 -9.01 -3.06
C THR A 190 9.16 -8.59 -4.23
N SER A 191 7.88 -8.97 -4.23
CA SER A 191 6.95 -8.68 -5.33
C SER A 191 6.19 -7.35 -5.19
N TYR A 192 6.47 -6.58 -4.14
CA TYR A 192 5.88 -5.28 -3.84
C TYR A 192 6.82 -4.14 -4.24
#